data_AF-A0A7N0UV86-F1
#
_entry.id   AF-A0A7N0UV86-F1
#
_cell.length_a   1.000
_cell.length_b   1.000
_cell.length_c   1.000
_cell.angle_alpha   90.00
_cell.angle_beta   90.00
_cell.angle_gamma   90.00
#
_symmetry.space_group_name_H-M   'P 1'
#
loop_
_entity.id
_entity.type
_entity.pdbx_description
1 polymer ?
#
loop_
_entity_poly.entity_id
_entity_poly.type
_entity_poly.pdbx_seq_one_letter_code
_entity_poly.pdbx_strand_id
1 'polypeptide(L)'
;MKRCFEKKIRYHVRQKVALRLPRSKGQFFSEKTVDCGGNNTKDSGPSNSLRYLNGCTHCGIGSNSTPMMRIGPAGPKSLCNACGLYWKNTGRLRDLSSRSKASSHDLPEVGHFLHEG
;
A
#
# COMPACT_ATOMS: atom_id res chain seq x y z
N MET A 1 19.29 15.80 6.08
CA MET A 1 18.61 15.26 4.88
C MET A 1 18.30 16.40 3.91
N LYS A 2 18.98 16.47 2.75
CA LYS A 2 18.63 17.45 1.71
C LYS A 2 17.28 17.08 1.11
N ARG A 3 16.25 17.91 1.30
CA ARG A 3 14.99 17.78 0.56
C ARG A 3 15.32 18.10 -0.90
N CYS A 4 15.35 17.08 -1.75
CA CYS A 4 15.58 17.25 -3.17
C CYS A 4 14.36 17.98 -3.78
N PHE A 5 14.53 19.29 -4.02
CA PHE A 5 13.47 20.18 -4.51
C PHE A 5 13.10 19.94 -5.98
N GLU A 6 13.89 19.17 -6.72
CA GLU A 6 13.61 18.83 -8.12
C GLU A 6 12.30 18.03 -8.30
N LYS A 7 11.87 17.32 -7.25
CA LYS A 7 10.57 16.64 -7.26
C LYS A 7 9.38 17.60 -7.08
N LYS A 8 9.59 18.85 -6.65
CA LYS A 8 8.52 19.84 -6.31
C LYS A 8 7.63 20.16 -7.51
N ILE A 9 8.21 20.28 -8.72
CA ILE A 9 7.44 20.46 -9.96
C ILE A 9 6.53 19.26 -10.22
N ARG A 10 7.04 18.02 -10.05
CA ARG A 10 6.24 16.80 -10.21
C ARG A 10 5.10 16.70 -9.18
N TYR A 11 5.32 17.16 -7.96
CA TYR A 11 4.27 17.19 -6.92
C TYR A 11 3.15 18.16 -7.28
N HIS A 12 3.47 19.33 -7.84
CA HIS A 12 2.45 20.29 -8.26
C HIS A 12 1.55 19.72 -9.37
N VAL A 13 2.13 19.00 -10.33
CA VAL A 13 1.37 18.30 -11.38
C VAL A 13 0.47 17.21 -10.78
N ARG A 14 1.03 16.35 -9.92
CA ARG A 14 0.23 15.30 -9.23
C ARG A 14 -0.89 15.88 -8.38
N GLN A 15 -0.67 17.03 -7.72
CA GLN A 15 -1.70 17.73 -6.94
C GLN A 15 -2.82 18.25 -7.83
N LYS A 16 -2.49 18.93 -8.94
CA LYS A 16 -3.49 19.41 -9.91
C LYS A 16 -4.33 18.27 -10.48
N VAL A 17 -3.70 17.13 -10.79
CA VAL A 17 -4.42 15.92 -11.22
C VAL A 17 -5.30 15.40 -10.09
N ALA A 18 -4.75 15.25 -8.88
CA ALA A 18 -5.47 14.71 -7.73
C ALA A 18 -6.73 15.50 -7.35
N LEU A 19 -6.73 16.82 -7.55
CA LEU A 19 -7.87 17.70 -7.29
C LEU A 19 -9.02 17.51 -8.29
N ARG A 20 -8.73 17.03 -9.51
CA ARG A 20 -9.71 16.88 -10.58
C ARG A 20 -10.29 15.46 -10.67
N LEU A 21 -9.60 14.47 -10.09
CA LEU A 21 -10.07 13.09 -10.10
C LEU A 21 -11.12 12.87 -9.01
N PRO A 22 -12.28 12.27 -9.34
CA PRO A 22 -13.31 11.96 -8.36
C PRO A 22 -12.79 10.96 -7.33
N ARG A 23 -13.25 11.13 -6.08
CA ARG A 23 -12.91 10.24 -4.98
C ARG A 23 -14.17 9.70 -4.32
N SER A 24 -14.14 8.43 -3.93
CA SER A 24 -15.14 7.83 -3.06
C SER A 24 -14.43 7.23 -1.85
N LYS A 25 -14.89 7.57 -0.64
CA LYS A 25 -14.30 7.10 0.63
C LYS A 25 -12.76 7.31 0.70
N GLY A 26 -12.27 8.41 0.14
CA GLY A 26 -10.84 8.77 0.11
C GLY A 26 -9.99 8.07 -0.98
N GLN A 27 -10.53 7.06 -1.66
CA GLN A 27 -9.87 6.40 -2.78
C GLN A 27 -10.18 7.11 -4.10
N PHE A 28 -9.20 7.17 -5.00
CA PHE A 28 -9.45 7.61 -6.37
C PHE A 28 -10.39 6.61 -7.04
N PHE A 29 -11.47 7.09 -7.64
CA PHE A 29 -12.36 6.27 -8.44
C PHE A 29 -11.79 6.17 -9.85
N SER A 30 -11.58 4.96 -10.37
CA SER A 30 -11.31 4.76 -11.80
C SER A 30 -12.62 4.29 -12.43
N GLU A 31 -13.16 5.05 -13.39
CA GLU A 31 -14.18 4.48 -14.27
C GLU A 31 -13.59 3.27 -14.98
N LYS A 32 -14.31 2.16 -14.87
CA LYS A 32 -13.88 0.80 -15.20
C LYS A 32 -13.68 0.66 -16.71
N THR A 33 -12.44 0.54 -17.18
CA THR A 33 -12.13 -0.22 -18.41
C THR A 33 -10.76 -0.88 -18.32
N VAL A 34 -10.74 -2.15 -18.74
CA VAL A 34 -9.62 -3.05 -19.03
C VAL A 34 -8.60 -3.34 -17.92
N ASP A 35 -8.60 -4.60 -17.51
CA ASP A 35 -7.56 -5.26 -16.74
C ASP A 35 -6.21 -5.08 -17.46
N CYS A 36 -5.33 -4.24 -16.90
CA CYS A 36 -3.93 -4.20 -17.28
C CYS A 36 -3.07 -4.92 -16.23
N GLY A 37 -3.52 -6.10 -15.81
CA GLY A 37 -2.68 -7.17 -15.28
C GLY A 37 -1.99 -7.91 -16.43
N GLY A 38 -0.95 -7.32 -17.00
CA GLY A 38 -0.10 -8.00 -18.01
C GLY A 38 0.67 -9.18 -17.41
N ASN A 39 0.03 -10.35 -17.37
CA ASN A 39 0.44 -11.61 -18.01
C ASN A 39 -0.01 -12.85 -17.23
N ASN A 40 -0.69 -13.72 -17.98
CA ASN A 40 -1.10 -15.07 -17.62
C ASN A 40 0.12 -15.97 -17.44
N THR A 41 0.34 -16.48 -16.24
CA THR A 41 1.01 -17.77 -16.03
C THR A 41 0.10 -18.61 -15.16
N LYS A 42 -0.57 -19.57 -15.80
CA LYS A 42 -1.14 -20.73 -15.12
C LYS A 42 0.03 -21.50 -14.52
N ASP A 43 0.04 -21.71 -13.22
CA ASP A 43 0.80 -22.81 -12.65
C ASP A 43 -0.07 -23.55 -11.64
N SER A 44 -0.25 -24.83 -11.92
CA SER A 44 -1.10 -25.77 -11.21
C SER A 44 -0.18 -26.64 -10.36
N GLY A 45 -0.29 -26.57 -9.03
CA GLY A 45 0.42 -27.47 -8.13
C GLY A 45 -0.18 -27.45 -6.72
N PRO A 46 -0.63 -28.60 -6.16
CA PRO A 46 -1.24 -28.64 -4.84
C PRO A 46 -0.22 -28.89 -3.72
N SER A 47 -0.61 -28.50 -2.51
CA SER A 47 -0.07 -28.92 -1.19
C SER A 47 0.92 -27.96 -0.48
N ASN A 48 0.47 -27.50 0.71
CA ASN A 48 1.20 -26.88 1.83
C ASN A 48 1.62 -25.38 1.85
N SER A 49 1.30 -24.55 0.85
CA SER A 49 1.71 -23.12 0.80
C SER A 49 0.71 -22.08 1.34
N LEU A 50 -0.23 -22.46 2.23
CA LEU A 50 -1.32 -21.56 2.67
C LEU A 50 -0.86 -20.32 3.45
N ARG A 51 0.36 -20.30 4.01
CA ARG A 51 0.88 -19.13 4.76
C ARG A 51 1.75 -18.16 3.96
N TYR A 52 2.28 -18.59 2.81
CA TYR A 52 3.09 -17.74 1.93
C TYR A 52 2.29 -17.10 0.80
N LEU A 53 1.10 -17.62 0.47
CA LEU A 53 0.33 -17.16 -0.68
C LEU A 53 -0.55 -15.92 -0.42
N ASN A 54 -0.79 -15.57 0.85
CA ASN A 54 -1.84 -14.61 1.19
C ASN A 54 -1.35 -13.31 1.84
N GLY A 55 -0.04 -13.04 1.89
CA GLY A 55 0.47 -11.86 2.58
C GLY A 55 1.86 -11.40 2.16
N CYS A 56 2.23 -10.22 2.63
CA CYS A 56 3.54 -9.63 2.42
C CYS A 56 4.61 -10.49 3.11
N THR A 57 5.58 -11.00 2.35
CA THR A 57 6.69 -11.82 2.88
C THR A 57 7.60 -11.06 3.84
N HIS A 58 7.56 -9.72 3.78
CA HIS A 58 8.32 -8.88 4.68
C HIS A 58 7.57 -8.61 5.99
N CYS A 59 6.44 -7.90 5.95
CA CYS A 59 5.77 -7.42 7.16
C CYS A 59 4.56 -8.27 7.60
N GLY A 60 4.27 -9.37 6.90
CA GLY A 60 3.19 -10.30 7.21
C GLY A 60 1.77 -9.81 6.93
N ILE A 61 1.59 -8.55 6.51
CA ILE A 61 0.24 -8.03 6.26
C ILE A 61 -0.46 -8.81 5.16
N GLY A 62 -1.69 -9.23 5.41
CA GLY A 62 -2.48 -10.01 4.46
C GLY A 62 -2.86 -9.21 3.20
N SER A 63 -3.15 -9.91 2.11
CA SER A 63 -3.56 -9.35 0.82
C SER A 63 -4.80 -8.46 0.93
N ASN A 64 -5.73 -8.80 1.81
CA ASN A 64 -6.99 -8.06 2.01
C ASN A 64 -6.78 -6.78 2.85
N SER A 65 -5.65 -6.67 3.54
CA SER A 65 -5.30 -5.53 4.39
C SER A 65 -4.35 -4.56 3.69
N THR A 66 -4.11 -4.74 2.39
CA THR A 66 -3.33 -3.82 1.56
C THR A 66 -4.03 -3.60 0.22
N PRO A 67 -4.08 -2.38 -0.32
CA PRO A 67 -4.81 -2.11 -1.55
C PRO A 67 -4.20 -2.78 -2.79
N MET A 68 -2.92 -3.17 -2.73
CA MET A 68 -2.23 -3.82 -3.86
C MET A 68 -1.02 -4.62 -3.37
N MET A 69 -0.87 -5.83 -3.90
CA MET A 69 0.35 -6.61 -3.79
C MET A 69 1.33 -6.22 -4.90
N ARG A 70 2.59 -5.99 -4.55
CA ARG A 70 3.69 -5.57 -5.41
C ARG A 70 4.73 -6.67 -5.56
N ILE A 71 5.52 -6.55 -6.61
CA ILE A 71 6.69 -7.41 -6.86
C ILE A 71 7.77 -7.10 -5.81
N GLY A 72 8.41 -8.15 -5.32
CA GLY A 72 9.53 -8.08 -4.40
C GLY A 72 10.60 -9.11 -4.75
N PRO A 73 11.62 -9.28 -3.90
CA PRO A 73 12.73 -10.22 -4.15
C PRO A 73 12.27 -11.68 -4.25
N ALA A 74 11.18 -12.05 -3.57
CA ALA A 74 10.58 -13.39 -3.64
C ALA A 74 9.64 -13.57 -4.86
N GLY A 75 9.62 -12.61 -5.80
CA GLY A 75 8.82 -12.69 -7.02
C GLY A 75 7.55 -11.83 -7.01
N PRO A 76 6.64 -12.06 -7.99
CA PRO A 76 5.40 -11.31 -8.14
C PRO A 76 4.50 -11.40 -6.90
N LYS A 77 3.78 -10.31 -6.60
CA LYS A 77 2.81 -10.23 -5.49
C LYS A 77 3.37 -10.66 -4.12
N SER A 78 4.67 -10.56 -3.89
CA SER A 78 5.31 -10.97 -2.62
C SER A 78 5.34 -9.87 -1.55
N LEU A 79 5.10 -8.60 -1.89
CA LEU A 79 5.13 -7.49 -0.94
C LEU A 79 3.81 -6.71 -0.92
N CYS A 80 3.43 -6.15 0.22
CA CYS A 80 2.32 -5.19 0.28
C CYS A 80 2.68 -3.86 -0.40
N ASN A 81 1.70 -2.97 -0.54
CA ASN A 81 1.92 -1.67 -1.18
C ASN A 81 3.05 -0.87 -0.51
N ALA A 82 3.10 -0.84 0.82
CA ALA A 82 4.11 -0.08 1.57
C ALA A 82 5.53 -0.67 1.41
N CYS A 83 5.70 -1.97 1.62
CA CYS A 83 7.00 -2.64 1.51
C CYS A 83 7.50 -2.63 0.06
N GLY A 84 6.64 -2.88 -0.92
CA GLY A 84 7.02 -2.90 -2.33
C GLY A 84 7.43 -1.52 -2.87
N LEU A 85 6.79 -0.44 -2.43
CA LEU A 85 7.23 0.92 -2.79
C LEU A 85 8.60 1.25 -2.20
N TYR A 86 8.86 0.83 -0.97
CA TYR A 86 10.17 1.03 -0.35
C TYR A 86 11.27 0.23 -1.06
N TRP A 87 11.02 -1.04 -1.33
CA TRP A 87 11.92 -1.90 -2.11
C TRP A 87 12.23 -1.28 -3.48
N LYS A 88 11.20 -0.88 -4.25
CA LYS A 88 11.40 -0.26 -5.58
C LYS A 88 12.24 1.03 -5.53
N ASN A 89 12.12 1.82 -4.47
CA ASN A 89 12.85 3.08 -4.36
C ASN A 89 14.26 2.93 -3.78
N THR A 90 14.51 1.91 -2.96
CA THR A 90 15.75 1.79 -2.18
C THR A 90 16.58 0.55 -2.48
N GLY A 91 16.01 -0.45 -3.16
CA GLY A 91 16.65 -1.75 -3.41
C GLY A 91 16.81 -2.64 -2.18
N ARG A 92 16.28 -2.23 -1.01
CA ARG A 92 16.37 -3.00 0.24
C ARG A 92 15.05 -3.00 1.00
N LEU A 93 14.89 -3.95 1.92
CA LEU A 93 13.77 -4.01 2.84
C LEU A 93 14.07 -3.19 4.10
N ARG A 94 13.02 -2.76 4.82
CA ARG A 94 13.18 -1.99 6.08
C ARG A 94 13.43 -2.96 7.22
N ASP A 95 14.27 -2.59 8.18
CA ASP A 95 14.32 -3.36 9.41
C ASP A 95 12.98 -3.26 10.17
N LEU A 96 12.39 -4.41 10.50
CA LEU A 96 11.13 -4.50 11.23
C LEU A 96 11.33 -4.40 12.74
N SER A 97 12.57 -4.50 13.23
CA SER A 97 12.90 -4.33 14.65
C SER A 97 12.52 -2.94 15.17
N SER A 98 12.42 -1.92 14.31
CA SER A 98 12.03 -0.57 14.69
C SER A 98 10.51 -0.36 14.78
N ARG A 99 9.70 -1.38 14.47
CA ARG A 99 8.23 -1.27 14.44
C ARG A 99 7.60 -1.24 15.84
N SER A 100 8.37 -1.58 16.88
CA SER A 100 7.95 -1.53 18.28
C SER A 100 7.85 -0.12 18.87
N LYS A 101 8.14 0.95 18.11
CA LYS A 101 8.11 2.35 18.63
C LYS A 101 7.10 3.27 17.93
N ALA A 102 6.22 2.76 17.08
CA ALA A 102 5.28 3.59 16.30
C ALA A 102 3.80 3.22 16.47
N SER A 103 3.41 2.70 17.65
CA SER A 103 2.02 2.43 18.02
C SER A 103 1.62 3.04 19.37
N SER A 104 2.15 4.22 19.69
CA SER A 104 1.62 5.08 20.75
C SER A 104 1.24 6.41 20.09
N HIS A 105 0.12 6.38 19.37
CA HIS A 105 -0.66 7.57 19.07
C HIS A 105 -1.83 7.58 20.06
N ASP A 106 -1.83 8.57 20.94
CA ASP A 106 -2.99 9.04 21.69
C ASP A 106 -4.26 9.01 20.83
N LEU A 107 -5.31 8.34 21.31
CA LEU A 107 -6.67 8.61 20.85
C LEU A 107 -7.07 9.99 21.37
N PRO A 108 -7.50 10.95 20.53
CA PRO A 108 -8.34 12.02 21.02
C PRO A 108 -9.70 11.44 21.42
N GLU A 109 -10.05 11.67 22.68
CA GLU A 109 -11.30 11.38 23.34
C GLU A 109 -12.52 11.73 22.47
N VAL A 110 -13.44 10.78 22.35
CA VAL A 110 -14.69 10.89 21.59
C VAL A 110 -15.62 11.85 22.33
N GLY A 111 -15.79 13.06 21.81
CA GLY A 111 -16.85 13.96 22.25
C GLY A 111 -18.23 13.35 22.02
N HIS A 112 -18.93 13.04 23.10
CA HIS A 112 -20.33 12.68 23.12
C HIS A 112 -21.18 13.81 22.50
N PHE A 113 -21.84 13.54 21.38
CA PHE A 113 -22.93 14.37 20.87
C PHE A 113 -24.22 13.67 21.30
N LEU A 114 -24.79 14.09 22.43
CA LEU A 114 -26.15 13.71 22.80
C LEU A 114 -27.12 14.36 21.81
N HIS A 115 -28.01 13.53 21.25
CA HIS A 115 -29.08 13.96 20.37
C HIS A 115 -30.40 13.63 21.06
N GLU A 116 -30.99 14.61 21.72
CA GLU A 116 -32.39 14.65 22.17
C GLU A 116 -32.74 16.15 22.08
N GLY A 117 -33.87 16.64 21.58
CA GLY A 117 -35.18 16.13 21.21
C GLY A 117 -36.04 17.37 21.02
#